data_AF-A0A8T5JIL0-F1
#
_entry.id   AF-A0A8T5JIL0-F1
#
_cell.length_a   1.000
_cell.length_b   1.000
_cell.length_c   1.000
_cell.angle_alpha   90.00
_cell.angle_beta   90.00
_cell.angle_gamma   90.00
#
_symmetry.space_group_name_H-M   'P 1'
#
loop_
_entity.id
_entity.type
_entity.pdbx_description
1 polymer ?
#
loop_
_entity_poly.entity_id
_entity_poly.type
_entity_poly.pdbx_seq_one_letter_code
_entity_poly.pdbx_strand_id
1 'polypeptide(L)'
;MSLDINEIARSIELYNLEVELKKRSSTGHKDLVLTKEPLLRHREEVGKVVVAFGSYDPLTVGHVSLFQKGLEVLEGRECRRDDSVSGVDSLDELLIVTSTNHIDKKVDLCRNSTISDRLQAQEGFASSQGNVSLAFANTPYFVELVPLMEAAYGSDVDLYFLVGADVMEKVVDPSVYEKKGYDMEKVLEKLFNHYFIVGDRQVSYTDGSSRLLDANQIINENACLKPYTNRVLPINFELNDYVNLKIPIENVSSTLVRSKRSERKPLVELEAVGISDFVDKRGMYLQDGDQYKSLVALTQMYADHFRELGVAPVKYLGKLMRDLERVEHDKKFRTYVVDCYDNEHAPSELFDN
;
A
#
# COMPACT_ATOMS: atom_id res chain seq x y z
N MET A 1 -1.33 17.22 -20.26
CA MET A 1 -2.22 17.15 -19.11
C MET A 1 -1.50 17.80 -17.94
N SER A 2 -2.01 18.88 -17.36
CA SER A 2 -1.21 19.65 -16.41
C SER A 2 -1.24 18.99 -15.02
N LEU A 3 -0.10 18.45 -14.57
CA LEU A 3 0.14 18.04 -13.19
C LEU A 3 0.24 19.29 -12.31
N ASP A 4 -0.38 19.26 -11.12
CA ASP A 4 -0.31 20.36 -10.17
C ASP A 4 1.09 20.43 -9.51
N ILE A 5 1.61 21.63 -9.27
CA ILE A 5 2.88 21.83 -8.55
C ILE A 5 2.89 21.14 -7.17
N ASN A 6 1.75 21.12 -6.49
CA ASN A 6 1.57 20.46 -5.20
C ASN A 6 1.64 18.93 -5.34
N GLU A 7 1.06 18.37 -6.42
CA GLU A 7 1.15 16.94 -6.70
C GLU A 7 2.62 16.53 -6.94
N ILE A 8 3.38 17.33 -7.68
CA ILE A 8 4.81 17.08 -7.94
C ILE A 8 5.65 17.26 -6.67
N ALA A 9 5.41 18.33 -5.90
CA ALA A 9 6.11 18.57 -4.64
C ALA A 9 5.89 17.40 -3.66
N ARG A 10 4.65 16.91 -3.56
CA ARG A 10 4.33 15.74 -2.73
C ARG A 10 4.98 14.46 -3.22
N SER A 11 5.08 14.23 -4.54
CA SER A 11 5.84 13.09 -5.08
C SER A 11 7.31 13.13 -4.69
N ILE A 12 7.95 14.30 -4.76
CA ILE A 12 9.35 14.47 -4.36
C ILE A 12 9.53 14.20 -2.87
N GLU A 13 8.61 14.68 -2.04
CA GLU A 13 8.64 14.45 -0.60
C GLU A 13 8.55 12.95 -0.27
N LEU A 14 7.56 12.25 -0.84
CA LEU A 14 7.37 10.81 -0.64
C LEU A 14 8.53 9.99 -1.22
N TYR A 15 9.11 10.42 -2.33
CA TYR A 15 10.31 9.79 -2.91
C TYR A 15 11.53 9.97 -2.00
N ASN A 16 11.75 11.16 -1.45
CA ASN A 16 12.85 11.38 -0.51
C ASN A 16 12.68 10.55 0.77
N LEU A 17 11.45 10.43 1.27
CA LEU A 17 11.12 9.54 2.37
C LEU A 17 11.41 8.08 2.02
N GLU A 18 11.05 7.62 0.81
CA GLU A 18 11.38 6.28 0.31
C GLU A 18 12.89 6.02 0.33
N VAL A 19 13.69 6.97 -0.16
CA VAL A 19 15.17 6.86 -0.18
C VAL A 19 15.73 6.82 1.23
N GLU A 20 15.24 7.66 2.14
CA GLU A 20 15.66 7.67 3.54
C GLU A 20 15.35 6.33 4.23
N LEU A 21 14.12 5.84 4.07
CA LEU A 21 13.69 4.57 4.66
C LEU A 21 14.49 3.38 4.11
N LYS A 22 14.81 3.37 2.81
CA LYS A 22 15.70 2.37 2.20
C LYS A 22 17.11 2.44 2.77
N LYS A 23 17.67 3.64 2.94
CA LYS A 23 18.98 3.86 3.56
C LYS A 23 19.01 3.39 5.02
N ARG A 24 17.95 3.64 5.79
CA ARG A 24 17.84 3.16 7.17
C ARG A 24 17.74 1.63 7.23
N SER A 25 16.93 1.04 6.34
CA SER A 25 16.79 -0.42 6.22
C SER A 25 18.13 -1.13 5.91
N SER A 26 18.99 -0.52 5.07
CA SER A 26 20.31 -1.09 4.77
C SER A 26 21.27 -1.08 5.96
N THR A 27 21.01 -0.26 6.97
CA THR A 27 21.73 -0.26 8.26
C THR A 27 21.06 -1.14 9.32
N GLY A 28 20.02 -1.89 8.96
CA GLY A 28 19.25 -2.74 9.86
C GLY A 28 18.20 -2.00 10.68
N HIS A 29 18.08 -0.68 10.53
CA HIS A 29 17.09 0.12 11.23
C HIS A 29 15.72 0.01 10.58
N LYS A 30 14.70 -0.27 11.39
CA LYS A 30 13.32 -0.46 10.95
C LYS A 30 12.44 0.69 11.44
N ASP A 31 11.63 1.21 10.54
CA ASP A 31 10.80 2.40 10.75
C ASP A 31 9.40 2.20 10.18
N LEU A 32 8.46 2.87 10.83
CA LEU A 32 7.10 3.12 10.38
C LEU A 32 6.87 4.63 10.45
N VAL A 33 6.64 5.26 9.31
CA VAL A 33 6.41 6.70 9.22
C VAL A 33 4.98 6.92 8.75
N LEU A 34 4.18 7.60 9.57
CA LEU A 34 2.83 8.01 9.18
C LEU A 34 2.94 9.16 8.19
N THR A 35 2.43 8.93 6.98
CA THR A 35 2.45 9.91 5.89
C THR A 35 1.16 10.72 5.83
N LYS A 36 0.09 10.20 6.44
CA LYS A 36 -1.20 10.87 6.62
C LYS A 36 -1.86 10.38 7.91
N GLU A 37 -2.22 11.33 8.77
CA GLU A 37 -3.01 11.09 9.99
C GLU A 37 -4.52 11.17 9.70
N PRO A 38 -5.38 10.56 10.54
CA PRO A 38 -6.81 10.60 10.32
C PRO A 38 -7.35 12.01 10.56
N LEU A 39 -8.37 12.43 9.81
CA LEU A 39 -8.97 13.76 9.96
C LEU A 39 -9.73 13.90 11.29
N LEU A 40 -10.20 12.78 11.84
CA LEU A 40 -11.23 12.80 12.87
C LEU A 40 -10.73 12.96 14.30
N ARG A 41 -9.45 12.73 14.66
CA ARG A 41 -8.89 13.00 16.01
C ARG A 41 -7.42 12.62 16.26
N HIS A 42 -6.92 12.90 17.48
CA HIS A 42 -5.58 12.56 17.97
C HIS A 42 -5.41 11.06 18.23
N ARG A 43 -4.21 10.52 17.94
CA ARG A 43 -3.89 9.08 18.03
C ARG A 43 -4.10 8.47 19.41
N GLU A 44 -3.93 9.26 20.46
CA GLU A 44 -4.10 8.84 21.86
C GLU A 44 -5.56 8.43 22.19
N GLU A 45 -6.52 8.76 21.31
CA GLU A 45 -7.93 8.39 21.46
C GLU A 45 -8.30 7.08 20.72
N VAL A 46 -7.35 6.47 20.01
CA VAL A 46 -7.57 5.26 19.20
C VAL A 46 -7.45 4.03 20.09
N GLY A 47 -8.57 3.33 20.32
CA GLY A 47 -8.57 2.10 21.11
C GLY A 47 -8.28 0.84 20.29
N LYS A 48 -8.62 0.85 18.99
CA LYS A 48 -8.37 -0.27 18.07
C LYS A 48 -7.86 0.23 16.73
N VAL A 49 -6.91 -0.51 16.17
CA VAL A 49 -6.35 -0.21 14.84
C VAL A 49 -6.50 -1.44 13.94
N VAL A 50 -7.23 -1.27 12.85
CA VAL A 50 -7.25 -2.21 11.73
C VAL A 50 -6.07 -1.91 10.83
N VAL A 51 -5.09 -2.80 10.78
CA VAL A 51 -3.86 -2.65 10.01
C VAL A 51 -3.99 -3.42 8.70
N ALA A 52 -4.09 -2.71 7.60
CA ALA A 52 -4.04 -3.28 6.26
C ALA A 52 -2.63 -3.10 5.69
N PHE A 53 -1.88 -4.20 5.56
CA PHE A 53 -0.51 -4.19 5.05
C PHE A 53 -0.44 -4.76 3.63
N GLY A 54 0.06 -3.98 2.67
CA GLY A 54 0.07 -4.41 1.28
C GLY A 54 0.80 -3.51 0.30
N SER A 55 0.81 -3.93 -0.98
CA SER A 55 1.48 -3.20 -2.06
C SER A 55 0.59 -2.16 -2.75
N TYR A 56 -0.73 -2.40 -2.81
CA TYR A 56 -1.75 -1.49 -3.37
C TYR A 56 -1.38 -0.85 -4.71
N ASP A 57 -1.10 -1.68 -5.72
CA ASP A 57 -0.55 -1.27 -7.03
C ASP A 57 -1.50 -1.58 -8.20
N PRO A 58 -2.66 -0.91 -8.36
CA PRO A 58 -3.21 0.12 -7.49
C PRO A 58 -4.11 -0.46 -6.38
N LEU A 59 -4.56 0.41 -5.48
CA LEU A 59 -5.67 0.12 -4.56
C LEU A 59 -6.98 -0.08 -5.35
N THR A 60 -7.74 -1.12 -5.03
CA THR A 60 -8.90 -1.59 -5.81
C THR A 60 -10.16 -1.62 -4.95
N VAL A 61 -11.33 -1.74 -5.57
CA VAL A 61 -12.59 -1.94 -4.82
C VAL A 61 -12.56 -3.21 -3.96
N GLY A 62 -11.82 -4.24 -4.35
CA GLY A 62 -11.61 -5.44 -3.54
C GLY A 62 -10.91 -5.13 -2.22
N HIS A 63 -9.95 -4.20 -2.21
CA HIS A 63 -9.32 -3.74 -0.97
C HIS A 63 -10.29 -2.90 -0.14
N VAL A 64 -11.02 -1.98 -0.77
CA VAL A 64 -12.01 -1.14 -0.07
C VAL A 64 -13.09 -2.00 0.59
N SER A 65 -13.58 -3.03 -0.10
CA SER A 65 -14.51 -4.01 0.46
C SER A 65 -13.96 -4.67 1.71
N LEU A 66 -12.72 -5.17 1.62
CA LEU A 66 -12.06 -5.80 2.74
C LEU A 66 -11.92 -4.82 3.92
N PHE A 67 -11.59 -3.56 3.66
CA PHE A 67 -11.47 -2.51 4.67
C PHE A 67 -12.79 -2.24 5.39
N GLN A 68 -13.88 -2.06 4.64
CA GLN A 68 -15.22 -1.81 5.17
C GLN A 68 -15.68 -2.97 6.05
N LYS A 69 -15.59 -4.20 5.54
CA LYS A 69 -15.95 -5.40 6.30
C LYS A 69 -15.05 -5.60 7.53
N GLY A 70 -13.77 -5.24 7.43
CA GLY A 70 -12.84 -5.24 8.57
C GLY A 70 -13.30 -4.36 9.72
N LEU A 71 -13.77 -3.15 9.41
CA LEU A 71 -14.32 -2.23 10.38
C LEU A 71 -15.68 -2.71 10.93
N GLU A 72 -16.58 -3.21 10.08
CA GLU A 72 -17.88 -3.78 10.49
C GLU A 72 -17.74 -4.92 11.52
N VAL A 73 -16.72 -5.77 11.38
CA VAL A 73 -16.42 -6.85 12.34
C VAL A 73 -16.11 -6.30 13.74
N LEU A 74 -15.54 -5.10 13.84
CA LEU A 74 -15.26 -4.45 15.12
C LEU A 74 -16.50 -3.79 15.72
N GLU A 75 -17.28 -3.06 14.92
CA GLU A 75 -18.53 -2.43 15.35
C GLU A 75 -19.52 -3.44 15.95
N GLY A 76 -19.67 -4.61 15.31
CA GLY A 76 -20.54 -5.69 15.80
C GLY A 76 -20.13 -6.29 17.15
N ARG A 77 -18.91 -6.04 17.63
CA ARG A 77 -18.39 -6.54 18.91
C ARG A 77 -18.57 -5.57 20.08
N GLU A 78 -18.83 -4.30 19.82
CA GLU A 78 -18.96 -3.28 20.87
C GLU A 78 -20.27 -3.37 21.66
N CYS A 79 -21.32 -3.99 21.11
CA CYS A 79 -22.61 -4.21 21.77
C CYS A 79 -22.59 -5.16 23.00
N ARG A 80 -21.43 -5.49 23.58
CA ARG A 80 -21.28 -6.40 24.73
C ARG A 80 -20.41 -5.87 25.87
N ARG A 81 -19.96 -4.61 25.85
CA ARG A 81 -19.30 -4.01 27.02
C ARG A 81 -20.31 -3.27 27.89
N ASP A 82 -20.40 -3.69 29.15
CA ASP A 82 -21.26 -3.14 30.21
C ASP A 82 -21.23 -1.61 30.29
N ASP A 83 -22.41 -1.00 30.40
CA ASP A 83 -22.74 0.43 30.54
C ASP A 83 -22.14 1.15 31.79
N SER A 84 -21.03 0.69 32.38
CA SER A 84 -20.62 1.11 33.73
C SER A 84 -19.29 1.83 33.87
N VAL A 85 -18.58 2.13 32.78
CA VAL A 85 -17.45 3.06 32.83
C VAL A 85 -17.60 4.05 31.70
N SER A 86 -17.63 5.35 32.04
CA SER A 86 -17.66 6.50 31.14
C SER A 86 -16.40 6.56 30.26
N GLY A 87 -16.25 5.59 29.38
CA GLY A 87 -15.14 5.45 28.45
C GLY A 87 -15.39 6.33 27.24
N VAL A 88 -14.37 7.10 26.88
CA VAL A 88 -14.26 7.76 25.58
C VAL A 88 -14.64 6.76 24.51
N ASP A 89 -15.60 7.09 23.62
CA ASP A 89 -15.92 6.28 22.45
C ASP A 89 -14.62 6.04 21.67
N SER A 90 -14.01 4.87 21.84
CA SER A 90 -12.73 4.56 21.21
C SER A 90 -12.95 4.47 19.71
N LEU A 91 -12.30 5.34 18.94
CA LEU A 91 -12.44 5.34 17.50
C LEU A 91 -11.61 4.18 16.91
N ASP A 92 -12.25 3.40 16.05
CA ASP A 92 -11.58 2.38 15.26
C ASP A 92 -10.90 3.05 14.05
N GLU A 93 -9.58 2.95 13.97
CA GLU A 93 -8.77 3.48 12.86
C GLU A 93 -8.47 2.39 11.84
N LEU A 94 -8.57 2.70 10.54
CA LEU A 94 -7.95 1.90 9.49
C LEU A 94 -6.59 2.51 9.14
N LEU A 95 -5.52 1.77 9.43
CA LEU A 95 -4.18 2.11 8.98
C LEU A 95 -3.80 1.30 7.73
N ILE A 96 -3.61 1.98 6.60
CA ILE A 96 -3.06 1.38 5.39
C ILE A 96 -1.54 1.55 5.41
N VAL A 97 -0.82 0.43 5.44
CA VAL A 97 0.64 0.39 5.50
C VAL A 97 1.19 -0.11 4.17
N THR A 98 2.03 0.69 3.52
CA THR A 98 2.81 0.28 2.35
C THR A 98 4.27 0.06 2.74
N SER A 99 4.91 -1.02 2.28
CA SER A 99 6.34 -1.31 2.55
C SER A 99 7.28 -0.97 1.41
N THR A 100 8.49 -0.50 1.74
CA THR A 100 9.60 -0.32 0.79
C THR A 100 9.98 -1.63 0.07
N ASN A 101 9.75 -2.78 0.71
CA ASN A 101 10.15 -4.08 0.18
C ASN A 101 9.16 -4.65 -0.85
N HIS A 102 7.97 -4.05 -0.99
CA HIS A 102 7.00 -4.49 -1.99
C HIS A 102 7.46 -4.21 -3.43
N ILE A 103 8.63 -3.58 -3.64
CA ILE A 103 9.19 -3.38 -4.98
C ILE A 103 10.73 -3.26 -5.03
N ASP A 104 11.47 -4.16 -4.40
CA ASP A 104 12.95 -4.05 -4.34
C ASP A 104 13.71 -4.58 -5.57
N LYS A 105 13.07 -4.67 -6.75
CA LYS A 105 13.74 -5.08 -8.00
C LYS A 105 13.26 -4.22 -9.16
N LYS A 106 14.21 -3.63 -9.91
CA LYS A 106 14.07 -2.93 -11.20
C LYS A 106 12.63 -2.95 -11.70
N VAL A 107 11.86 -2.00 -11.17
CA VAL A 107 10.41 -1.96 -11.38
C VAL A 107 10.21 -1.80 -12.87
N ASP A 108 9.55 -2.76 -13.50
CA ASP A 108 9.03 -2.53 -14.84
C ASP A 108 7.93 -1.47 -14.69
N LEU A 109 8.32 -0.19 -14.85
CA LEU A 109 7.44 0.96 -14.72
C LEU A 109 6.35 0.96 -15.82
N CYS A 110 6.47 0.14 -16.86
CA CYS A 110 5.38 -0.09 -17.79
C CYS A 110 4.27 -0.96 -17.18
N ARG A 111 4.58 -1.75 -16.14
CA ARG A 111 3.66 -2.74 -15.54
C ARG A 111 3.33 -2.50 -14.08
N ASN A 112 4.08 -1.64 -13.38
CA ASN A 112 3.95 -1.39 -11.95
C ASN A 112 4.27 0.07 -11.67
N SER A 113 3.88 0.58 -10.51
CA SER A 113 4.18 1.95 -10.11
C SER A 113 5.22 2.02 -9.01
N THR A 114 5.86 3.17 -8.85
CA THR A 114 6.77 3.45 -7.72
C THR A 114 6.02 3.41 -6.40
N ILE A 115 6.73 3.20 -5.28
CA ILE A 115 6.10 3.14 -3.96
C ILE A 115 5.54 4.50 -3.57
N SER A 116 6.32 5.55 -3.82
CA SER A 116 5.91 6.95 -3.65
C SER A 116 4.60 7.28 -4.40
N ASP A 117 4.45 6.85 -5.66
CA ASP A 117 3.20 7.06 -6.40
C ASP A 117 2.02 6.25 -5.87
N ARG A 118 2.27 5.02 -5.39
CA ARG A 118 1.21 4.20 -4.77
C ARG A 118 0.70 4.85 -3.49
N LEU A 119 1.61 5.33 -2.63
CA LEU A 119 1.26 6.06 -1.41
C LEU A 119 0.49 7.34 -1.75
N GLN A 120 0.95 8.12 -2.72
CA GLN A 120 0.26 9.34 -3.12
C GLN A 120 -1.13 9.06 -3.72
N ALA A 121 -1.29 7.98 -4.50
CA ALA A 121 -2.60 7.56 -4.95
C ALA A 121 -3.52 7.24 -3.76
N GLN A 122 -3.02 6.50 -2.75
CA GLN A 122 -3.76 6.19 -1.53
C GLN A 122 -4.16 7.44 -0.74
N GLU A 123 -3.41 8.55 -0.81
CA GLU A 123 -3.81 9.82 -0.18
C GLU A 123 -5.13 10.35 -0.73
N GLY A 124 -5.42 10.14 -2.01
CA GLY A 124 -6.71 10.47 -2.62
C GLY A 124 -7.86 9.68 -1.96
N PHE A 125 -7.67 8.36 -1.79
CA PHE A 125 -8.64 7.51 -1.10
C PHE A 125 -8.81 7.92 0.38
N ALA A 126 -7.72 8.01 1.13
CA ALA A 126 -7.74 8.33 2.55
C ALA A 126 -8.30 9.73 2.82
N SER A 127 -8.15 10.70 1.90
CA SER A 127 -8.73 12.03 2.07
C SER A 127 -10.26 12.04 1.98
N SER A 128 -10.87 10.98 1.44
CA SER A 128 -12.33 10.80 1.42
C SER A 128 -12.88 10.06 2.65
N GLN A 129 -12.01 9.57 3.54
CA GLN A 129 -12.38 8.73 4.68
C GLN A 129 -11.81 9.31 6.00
N GLY A 130 -12.67 9.68 6.94
CA GLY A 130 -12.26 10.41 8.14
C GLY A 130 -11.38 9.63 9.12
N ASN A 131 -11.46 8.30 9.11
CA ASN A 131 -10.78 7.37 10.01
C ASN A 131 -9.67 6.55 9.32
N VAL A 132 -9.22 6.97 8.15
CA VAL A 132 -8.17 6.27 7.40
C VAL A 132 -6.84 7.02 7.50
N SER A 133 -5.84 6.32 7.98
CA SER A 133 -4.44 6.77 8.03
C SER A 133 -3.60 6.03 7.02
N LEU A 134 -2.48 6.63 6.63
CA LEU A 134 -1.48 6.02 5.78
C LEU A 134 -0.12 5.98 6.48
N ALA A 135 0.57 4.85 6.36
CA ALA A 135 1.94 4.71 6.79
C ALA A 135 2.84 4.09 5.73
N PHE A 136 4.11 4.46 5.82
CA PHE A 136 5.20 3.91 5.05
C PHE A 136 6.15 3.16 5.99
N ALA A 137 6.31 1.86 5.76
CA ALA A 137 7.22 1.02 6.52
C ALA A 137 8.41 0.56 5.68
N ASN A 138 9.55 0.27 6.29
CA ASN A 138 10.70 -0.35 5.60
C ASN A 138 10.94 -1.82 6.01
N THR A 139 9.91 -2.46 6.56
CA THR A 139 9.90 -3.87 6.93
C THR A 139 9.08 -4.71 5.94
N PRO A 140 9.49 -5.96 5.59
CA PRO A 140 8.72 -6.82 4.69
C PRO A 140 7.69 -7.71 5.40
N TYR A 141 7.76 -7.83 6.73
CA TYR A 141 7.09 -8.90 7.45
C TYR A 141 6.21 -8.36 8.58
N PHE A 142 5.03 -8.96 8.77
CA PHE A 142 4.12 -8.62 9.86
C PHE A 142 4.80 -8.69 11.24
N VAL A 143 5.68 -9.68 11.47
CA VAL A 143 6.36 -9.89 12.76
C VAL A 143 7.33 -8.76 13.12
N GLU A 144 7.86 -8.09 12.10
CA GLU A 144 8.70 -6.91 12.22
C GLU A 144 7.88 -5.61 12.27
N LEU A 145 6.66 -5.61 11.72
CA LEU A 145 5.73 -4.49 11.78
C LEU A 145 5.10 -4.32 13.16
N VAL A 146 4.73 -5.42 13.84
CA VAL A 146 4.15 -5.42 15.20
C VAL A 146 4.86 -4.46 16.18
N PRO A 147 6.19 -4.56 16.41
CA PRO A 147 6.85 -3.70 17.39
C PRO A 147 6.89 -2.22 16.97
N LEU A 148 6.84 -1.94 15.66
CA LEU A 148 6.76 -0.56 15.15
C LEU A 148 5.36 0.02 15.39
N MET A 149 4.32 -0.81 15.24
CA MET A 149 2.93 -0.44 15.54
C MET A 149 2.73 -0.19 17.03
N GLU A 150 3.20 -1.10 17.88
CA GLU A 150 3.15 -0.95 19.35
C GLU A 150 3.90 0.31 19.82
N ALA A 151 5.02 0.63 19.19
CA ALA A 151 5.74 1.87 19.48
C ALA A 151 5.01 3.14 19.01
N ALA A 152 4.26 3.05 17.90
CA ALA A 152 3.57 4.19 17.31
C ALA A 152 2.21 4.51 17.96
N TYR A 153 1.53 3.49 18.49
CA TYR A 153 0.17 3.59 19.05
C TYR A 153 0.09 3.32 20.56
N GLY A 154 1.06 2.60 21.13
CA GLY A 154 1.01 2.10 22.51
C GLY A 154 0.76 0.59 22.56
N SER A 155 1.22 -0.05 23.63
CA SER A 155 1.06 -1.50 23.84
C SER A 155 -0.35 -1.91 24.31
N ASP A 156 -1.16 -0.94 24.70
CA ASP A 156 -2.54 -1.09 25.16
C ASP A 156 -3.57 -1.04 24.02
N VAL A 157 -3.15 -0.65 22.81
CA VAL A 157 -4.00 -0.60 21.62
C VAL A 157 -4.19 -1.99 21.03
N ASP A 158 -5.45 -2.36 20.78
CA ASP A 158 -5.78 -3.61 20.13
C ASP A 158 -5.50 -3.53 18.62
N LEU A 159 -4.51 -4.30 18.15
CA LEU A 159 -4.17 -4.40 16.73
C LEU A 159 -4.97 -5.53 16.05
N TYR A 160 -5.54 -5.21 14.89
CA TYR A 160 -6.27 -6.14 14.02
C TYR A 160 -5.67 -6.13 12.62
N PHE A 161 -4.87 -7.15 12.28
CA PHE A 161 -4.28 -7.28 10.95
C PHE A 161 -5.34 -7.75 9.95
N LEU A 162 -5.65 -6.90 8.99
CA LEU A 162 -6.64 -7.18 7.94
C LEU A 162 -5.94 -7.70 6.68
N VAL A 163 -6.26 -8.94 6.33
CA VAL A 163 -5.59 -9.67 5.23
C VAL A 163 -6.59 -10.45 4.39
N GLY A 164 -6.25 -10.67 3.12
CA GLY A 164 -6.91 -11.70 2.32
C GLY A 164 -6.41 -13.09 2.70
N ALA A 165 -7.23 -14.12 2.45
CA ALA A 165 -6.88 -15.50 2.69
C ALA A 165 -5.56 -15.92 2.00
N ASP A 166 -5.28 -15.40 0.80
CA ASP A 166 -4.03 -15.63 0.04
C ASP A 166 -2.77 -15.06 0.71
N VAL A 167 -2.94 -14.01 1.50
CA VAL A 167 -1.87 -13.40 2.31
C VAL A 167 -1.72 -14.17 3.61
N MET A 168 -2.82 -14.58 4.22
CA MET A 168 -2.82 -15.35 5.46
C MET A 168 -2.09 -16.69 5.30
N GLU A 169 -2.24 -17.40 4.17
CA GLU A 169 -1.42 -18.61 3.87
C GLU A 169 0.09 -18.32 3.99
N LYS A 170 0.55 -17.13 3.56
CA LYS A 170 1.96 -16.74 3.63
C LYS A 170 2.39 -16.32 5.04
N VAL A 171 1.48 -15.73 5.81
CA VAL A 171 1.73 -15.35 7.22
C VAL A 171 2.02 -16.58 8.08
N VAL A 172 1.43 -17.72 7.72
CA VAL A 172 1.54 -18.96 8.51
C VAL A 172 2.47 -20.00 7.86
N ASP A 173 3.07 -19.67 6.73
CA ASP A 173 4.05 -20.51 6.04
C ASP A 173 5.44 -20.36 6.68
N PRO A 174 6.00 -21.41 7.32
CA PRO A 174 7.33 -21.38 7.92
C PRO A 174 8.42 -20.98 6.93
N SER A 175 8.28 -21.34 5.64
CA SER A 175 9.29 -21.12 4.61
C SER A 175 9.57 -19.64 4.34
N VAL A 176 8.61 -18.77 4.69
CA VAL A 176 8.73 -17.31 4.58
C VAL A 176 9.70 -16.75 5.64
N TYR A 177 9.72 -17.36 6.82
CA TYR A 177 10.43 -16.87 8.01
C TYR A 177 11.78 -17.57 8.24
N GLU A 178 11.86 -18.88 7.97
CA GLU A 178 13.06 -19.70 8.19
C GLU A 178 14.27 -19.17 7.40
N LYS A 179 14.06 -18.70 6.16
CA LYS A 179 15.12 -18.11 5.31
C LYS A 179 15.76 -16.86 5.91
N LYS A 180 15.13 -16.25 6.91
CA LYS A 180 15.60 -15.06 7.63
C LYS A 180 16.06 -15.37 9.06
N GLY A 181 16.09 -16.65 9.44
CA GLY A 181 16.52 -17.09 10.77
C GLY A 181 15.48 -16.86 11.86
N TYR A 182 14.21 -16.66 11.50
CA TYR A 182 13.13 -16.57 12.47
C TYR A 182 12.67 -17.96 12.91
N ASP A 183 12.37 -18.08 14.20
CA ASP A 183 11.72 -19.25 14.79
C ASP A 183 10.20 -19.12 14.62
N MET A 184 9.57 -20.09 13.95
CA MET A 184 8.16 -19.98 13.57
C MET A 184 7.22 -19.97 14.79
N GLU A 185 7.54 -20.69 15.86
CA GLU A 185 6.72 -20.71 17.07
C GLU A 185 6.70 -19.32 17.71
N LYS A 186 7.87 -18.67 17.83
CA LYS A 186 7.98 -17.29 18.33
C LYS A 186 7.33 -16.27 17.41
N VAL A 187 7.39 -16.47 16.08
CA VAL A 187 6.70 -15.62 15.11
C VAL A 187 5.20 -15.69 15.34
N LEU A 188 4.64 -16.90 15.41
CA LEU A 188 3.21 -17.09 15.62
C LEU A 188 2.74 -16.52 16.95
N GLU A 189 3.47 -16.79 18.05
CA GLU A 189 3.16 -16.24 19.37
C GLU A 189 3.09 -14.71 19.32
N LYS A 190 4.08 -14.07 18.70
CA LYS A 190 4.13 -12.61 18.57
C LYS A 190 2.99 -12.06 17.70
N LEU A 191 2.70 -12.70 16.57
CA LEU A 191 1.64 -12.25 15.66
C LEU A 191 0.25 -12.42 16.28
N PHE A 192 -0.02 -13.56 16.93
CA PHE A 192 -1.34 -13.91 17.46
C PHE A 192 -1.58 -13.46 18.90
N ASN A 193 -0.66 -12.68 19.48
CA ASN A 193 -1.01 -11.74 20.56
C ASN A 193 -2.01 -10.68 20.07
N HIS A 194 -2.07 -10.46 18.76
CA HIS A 194 -3.03 -9.60 18.07
C HIS A 194 -4.08 -10.44 17.33
N TYR A 195 -5.03 -9.75 16.70
CA TYR A 195 -6.06 -10.41 15.90
C TYR A 195 -5.74 -10.34 14.41
N PHE A 196 -6.16 -11.35 13.66
CA PHE A 196 -6.18 -11.34 12.20
C PHE A 196 -7.63 -11.36 11.73
N ILE A 197 -7.99 -10.40 10.90
CA ILE A 197 -9.26 -10.39 10.18
C ILE A 197 -8.97 -10.87 8.77
N VAL A 198 -9.58 -11.99 8.38
CA VAL A 198 -9.24 -12.72 7.16
C VAL A 198 -10.45 -12.76 6.23
N GLY A 199 -10.35 -12.06 5.10
CA GLY A 199 -11.36 -12.07 4.06
C GLY A 199 -11.13 -13.14 2.99
N ASP A 200 -12.22 -13.72 2.51
CA ASP A 200 -12.19 -14.77 1.49
C ASP A 200 -11.54 -14.30 0.18
N ARG A 201 -10.74 -15.17 -0.45
CA ARG A 201 -10.07 -14.86 -1.72
C ARG A 201 -10.05 -16.05 -2.66
N GLN A 202 -10.23 -15.78 -3.94
CA GLN A 202 -9.96 -16.77 -4.97
C GLN A 202 -8.45 -16.90 -5.17
N VAL A 203 -7.91 -18.08 -4.90
CA VAL A 203 -6.48 -18.39 -5.09
C VAL A 203 -6.34 -19.29 -6.31
N SER A 204 -5.44 -18.92 -7.23
CA SER A 204 -5.05 -19.76 -8.36
C SER A 204 -3.77 -20.53 -8.03
N TYR A 205 -3.81 -21.85 -8.22
CA TYR A 205 -2.69 -22.75 -7.96
C TYR A 205 -1.87 -23.02 -9.22
N THR A 206 -0.65 -23.52 -9.05
CA THR A 206 0.29 -23.81 -10.14
C THR A 206 -0.20 -24.90 -11.09
N ASP A 207 -1.13 -25.74 -10.65
CA ASP A 207 -1.78 -26.78 -11.47
C ASP A 207 -2.93 -26.24 -12.34
N GLY A 208 -3.20 -24.92 -12.29
CA GLY A 208 -4.27 -24.25 -13.02
C GLY A 208 -5.63 -24.33 -12.33
N SER A 209 -5.74 -25.00 -11.18
CA SER A 209 -6.95 -24.99 -10.38
C SER A 209 -7.11 -23.63 -9.67
N SER A 210 -8.34 -23.29 -9.33
CA SER A 210 -8.65 -22.11 -8.54
C SER A 210 -9.66 -22.46 -7.47
N ARG A 211 -9.41 -22.10 -6.20
CA ARG A 211 -10.31 -22.34 -5.09
C ARG A 211 -10.61 -21.04 -4.35
N LEU A 212 -11.86 -20.91 -3.87
CA LEU A 212 -12.20 -19.89 -2.90
C LEU A 212 -11.65 -20.34 -1.54
N LEU A 213 -10.67 -19.62 -1.04
CA LEU A 213 -10.06 -19.88 0.25
C LEU A 213 -10.66 -18.96 1.30
N ASP A 214 -11.13 -19.56 2.39
CA ASP A 214 -11.68 -18.87 3.55
C ASP A 214 -10.82 -19.09 4.80
N ALA A 215 -11.09 -18.32 5.86
CA ALA A 215 -10.31 -18.41 7.10
C ALA A 215 -10.41 -19.79 7.78
N ASN A 216 -11.57 -20.45 7.72
CA ASN A 216 -11.78 -21.76 8.36
C ASN A 216 -10.98 -22.85 7.64
N GLN A 217 -10.92 -22.80 6.31
CA GLN A 217 -10.08 -23.68 5.50
C GLN A 217 -8.61 -23.52 5.89
N ILE A 218 -8.11 -22.28 6.01
CA ILE A 218 -6.73 -22.01 6.43
C ILE A 218 -6.44 -22.60 7.82
N ILE A 219 -7.33 -22.39 8.80
CA ILE A 219 -7.16 -22.94 10.16
C ILE A 219 -7.16 -24.47 10.15
N ASN A 220 -8.03 -25.09 9.35
CA ASN A 220 -8.13 -26.55 9.25
C ASN A 220 -6.90 -27.17 8.58
N GLU A 221 -6.36 -26.52 7.55
CA GLU A 221 -5.18 -26.97 6.80
C GLU A 221 -3.87 -26.73 7.57
N ASN A 222 -3.84 -25.74 8.47
CA ASN A 222 -2.63 -25.34 9.20
C ASN A 222 -2.75 -25.65 10.70
N ALA A 223 -2.27 -26.82 11.11
CA ALA A 223 -2.36 -27.27 12.51
C ALA A 223 -1.73 -26.30 13.53
N CYS A 224 -0.75 -25.48 13.11
CA CYS A 224 -0.13 -24.45 13.94
C CYS A 224 -1.09 -23.31 14.35
N LEU A 225 -2.22 -23.14 13.66
CA LEU A 225 -3.24 -22.15 13.96
C LEU A 225 -4.29 -22.60 14.98
N LYS A 226 -4.38 -23.89 15.28
CA LYS A 226 -5.40 -24.42 16.22
C LYS A 226 -5.41 -23.73 17.58
N PRO A 227 -4.26 -23.35 18.19
CA PRO A 227 -4.25 -22.57 19.44
C PRO A 227 -4.80 -21.15 19.29
N TYR A 228 -4.80 -20.62 18.06
CA TYR A 228 -5.09 -19.22 17.75
C TYR A 228 -6.42 -19.04 17.01
N THR A 229 -7.29 -20.04 16.95
CA THR A 229 -8.59 -19.97 16.25
C THR A 229 -9.43 -18.74 16.67
N ASN A 230 -9.44 -18.38 17.96
CA ASN A 230 -10.19 -17.21 18.46
C ASN A 230 -9.54 -15.86 18.11
N ARG A 231 -8.31 -15.89 17.55
CA ARG A 231 -7.56 -14.73 17.08
C ARG A 231 -7.67 -14.55 15.55
N VAL A 232 -8.30 -15.49 14.85
CA VAL A 232 -8.56 -15.41 13.40
C VAL A 232 -10.05 -15.18 13.19
N LEU A 233 -10.40 -14.01 12.66
CA LEU A 233 -11.77 -13.55 12.48
C LEU A 233 -12.14 -13.62 10.99
N PRO A 234 -13.10 -14.47 10.59
CA PRO A 234 -13.49 -14.57 9.19
C PRO A 234 -14.32 -13.36 8.74
N ILE A 235 -14.07 -12.89 7.52
CA ILE A 235 -14.98 -12.05 6.74
C ILE A 235 -15.43 -12.84 5.53
N ASN A 236 -16.74 -12.96 5.38
CA ASN A 236 -17.35 -13.47 4.16
C ASN A 236 -17.86 -12.28 3.34
N PHE A 237 -17.60 -12.27 2.05
CA PHE A 237 -18.17 -11.28 1.14
C PHE A 237 -19.55 -11.77 0.68
N GLU A 238 -20.63 -11.06 1.03
CA GLU A 238 -21.95 -11.41 0.54
C GLU A 238 -22.14 -10.90 -0.91
N LEU A 239 -22.73 -11.73 -1.77
CA LEU A 239 -22.96 -11.45 -3.19
C LEU A 239 -23.75 -10.15 -3.47
N ASN A 240 -24.49 -9.64 -2.48
CA ASN A 240 -25.36 -8.46 -2.63
C ASN A 240 -24.66 -7.13 -2.36
N ASP A 241 -23.43 -7.13 -1.82
CA ASP A 241 -22.74 -5.90 -1.42
C ASP A 241 -22.29 -5.06 -2.64
N TYR A 242 -22.22 -5.66 -3.84
CA TYR A 242 -21.67 -5.05 -5.05
C TYR A 242 -22.54 -5.28 -6.29
N VAL A 243 -23.80 -4.83 -6.24
CA VAL A 243 -24.85 -5.03 -7.27
C VAL A 243 -24.40 -4.71 -8.72
N ASN A 244 -23.44 -3.79 -8.89
CA ASN A 244 -22.98 -3.36 -10.22
C ASN A 244 -21.67 -4.02 -10.67
N LEU A 245 -21.01 -4.84 -9.84
CA LEU A 245 -19.71 -5.40 -10.17
C LEU A 245 -19.86 -6.63 -11.08
N LYS A 246 -19.31 -6.55 -12.31
CA LYS A 246 -19.39 -7.65 -13.29
C LYS A 246 -18.56 -8.89 -12.96
N ILE A 247 -17.71 -8.82 -11.95
CA ILE A 247 -16.89 -9.92 -11.46
C ILE A 247 -17.10 -10.06 -9.96
N PRO A 248 -17.00 -11.26 -9.38
CA PRO A 248 -17.08 -11.39 -7.92
C PRO A 248 -15.98 -10.59 -7.22
N ILE A 249 -16.27 -9.99 -6.06
CA ILE A 249 -15.37 -9.06 -5.36
C ILE A 249 -14.07 -9.74 -4.92
N GLU A 250 -14.15 -11.01 -4.54
CA GLU A 250 -13.03 -11.88 -4.19
C GLU A 250 -12.04 -12.07 -5.35
N ASN A 251 -12.48 -11.85 -6.59
CA ASN A 251 -11.67 -11.93 -7.81
C ASN A 251 -11.06 -10.58 -8.23
N VAL A 252 -11.42 -9.47 -7.56
CA VAL A 252 -10.83 -8.17 -7.84
C VAL A 252 -9.42 -8.10 -7.24
N SER A 253 -8.42 -8.02 -8.11
CA SER A 253 -7.00 -7.87 -7.73
C SER A 253 -6.35 -6.70 -8.46
N SER A 254 -5.28 -6.15 -7.88
CA SER A 254 -4.47 -5.12 -8.55
C SER A 254 -3.91 -5.62 -9.89
N THR A 255 -3.50 -6.89 -9.98
CA THR A 255 -3.01 -7.49 -11.23
C THR A 255 -4.07 -7.48 -12.33
N LEU A 256 -5.33 -7.78 -12.01
CA LEU A 256 -6.44 -7.70 -12.96
C LEU A 256 -6.65 -6.25 -13.45
N VAL A 257 -6.60 -5.28 -12.54
CA VAL A 257 -6.71 -3.86 -12.88
C VAL A 257 -5.59 -3.43 -13.82
N ARG A 258 -4.32 -3.73 -13.49
CA ARG A 258 -3.18 -3.40 -14.34
C ARG A 258 -3.27 -4.07 -15.72
N SER A 259 -3.69 -5.33 -15.79
CA SER A 259 -3.92 -6.03 -17.06
C SER A 259 -4.98 -5.32 -17.90
N LYS A 260 -6.17 -5.04 -17.34
CA LYS A 260 -7.22 -4.31 -18.07
C LYS A 260 -6.78 -2.91 -18.50
N ARG A 261 -6.01 -2.21 -17.66
CA ARG A 261 -5.51 -0.86 -17.96
C ARG A 261 -4.51 -0.85 -19.11
N SER A 262 -3.60 -1.82 -19.13
CA SER A 262 -2.64 -2.00 -20.23
C SER A 262 -3.32 -2.19 -21.59
N GLU A 263 -4.51 -2.79 -21.58
CA GLU A 263 -5.37 -3.00 -22.76
C GLU A 263 -6.36 -1.85 -23.01
N ARG A 264 -6.28 -0.74 -22.25
CA ARG A 264 -7.20 0.41 -22.28
C ARG A 264 -8.67 0.02 -22.14
N LYS A 265 -8.94 -1.08 -21.41
CA LYS A 265 -10.31 -1.53 -21.11
C LYS A 265 -10.90 -0.69 -19.99
N PRO A 266 -12.24 -0.51 -19.94
CA PRO A 266 -12.90 0.21 -18.86
C PRO A 266 -12.60 -0.39 -17.47
N LEU A 267 -12.32 0.49 -16.51
CA LEU A 267 -11.96 0.16 -15.11
C LEU A 267 -12.96 0.68 -14.07
N VAL A 268 -14.05 1.32 -14.52
CA VAL A 268 -14.96 2.17 -13.71
C VAL A 268 -15.49 1.49 -12.43
N GLU A 269 -15.53 0.16 -12.38
CA GLU A 269 -16.02 -0.60 -11.23
C GLU A 269 -14.91 -1.31 -10.43
N LEU A 270 -13.65 -1.22 -10.82
CA LEU A 270 -12.56 -2.02 -10.24
C LEU A 270 -11.58 -1.24 -9.37
N GLU A 271 -11.46 0.06 -9.61
CA GLU A 271 -10.56 0.94 -8.89
C GLU A 271 -11.27 1.63 -7.75
N ALA A 272 -10.55 1.88 -6.66
CA ALA A 272 -11.13 2.61 -5.55
C ALA A 272 -11.36 4.08 -5.89
N VAL A 273 -12.34 4.69 -5.22
CA VAL A 273 -12.65 6.12 -5.35
C VAL A 273 -11.40 6.95 -5.05
N GLY A 274 -11.14 7.97 -5.88
CA GLY A 274 -9.98 8.84 -5.76
C GLY A 274 -8.67 8.29 -6.35
N ILE A 275 -8.63 7.03 -6.78
CA ILE A 275 -7.45 6.42 -7.40
C ILE A 275 -7.41 6.67 -8.92
N SER A 276 -8.54 6.50 -9.61
CA SER A 276 -8.57 6.50 -11.09
C SER A 276 -8.01 7.79 -11.68
N ASP A 277 -8.41 8.96 -11.16
CA ASP A 277 -7.94 10.26 -11.62
C ASP A 277 -6.42 10.40 -11.49
N PHE A 278 -5.83 9.97 -10.36
CA PHE A 278 -4.38 10.03 -10.16
C PHE A 278 -3.64 9.12 -11.14
N VAL A 279 -4.13 7.89 -11.30
CA VAL A 279 -3.50 6.87 -12.15
C VAL A 279 -3.65 7.25 -13.64
N ASP A 280 -4.78 7.86 -14.03
CA ASP A 280 -5.02 8.37 -15.38
C ASP A 280 -4.13 9.57 -15.64
N LYS A 281 -4.00 10.44 -14.64
CA LYS A 281 -3.18 11.65 -14.75
C LYS A 281 -1.72 11.35 -15.08
N ARG A 282 -1.19 10.30 -14.46
CA ARG A 282 0.22 9.89 -14.64
C ARG A 282 0.44 8.92 -15.79
N GLY A 283 -0.61 8.44 -16.44
CA GLY A 283 -0.50 7.42 -17.50
C GLY A 283 0.03 6.07 -16.97
N MET A 284 -0.27 5.75 -15.71
CA MET A 284 0.22 4.54 -15.04
C MET A 284 -0.41 3.27 -15.66
N TYR A 285 0.38 2.18 -15.70
CA TYR A 285 -0.01 0.84 -16.19
C TYR A 285 -0.45 0.77 -17.67
N LEU A 286 -0.11 1.77 -18.48
CA LEU A 286 -0.37 1.75 -19.92
C LEU A 286 0.75 1.00 -20.66
N GLN A 287 0.40 0.31 -21.75
CA GLN A 287 1.37 -0.44 -22.55
C GLN A 287 2.41 0.46 -23.23
N ASP A 288 2.06 1.71 -23.54
CA ASP A 288 2.93 2.79 -24.01
C ASP A 288 3.57 3.58 -22.85
N GLY A 289 3.92 2.88 -21.77
CA GLY A 289 4.34 3.39 -20.45
C GLY A 289 5.55 4.34 -20.41
N ASP A 290 6.08 4.75 -21.56
CA ASP A 290 7.13 5.77 -21.68
C ASP A 290 6.72 7.09 -21.00
N GLN A 291 5.44 7.47 -21.02
CA GLN A 291 4.96 8.69 -20.37
C GLN A 291 5.12 8.62 -18.84
N TYR A 292 4.62 7.55 -18.22
CA TYR A 292 4.76 7.38 -16.77
C TYR A 292 6.24 7.19 -16.37
N LYS A 293 6.97 6.36 -17.12
CA LYS A 293 8.39 6.11 -16.87
C LYS A 293 9.23 7.39 -16.95
N SER A 294 9.01 8.23 -17.96
CA SER A 294 9.73 9.51 -18.10
C SER A 294 9.37 10.52 -17.00
N LEU A 295 8.10 10.58 -16.59
CA LEU A 295 7.65 11.39 -15.45
C LEU A 295 8.40 11.00 -14.18
N VAL A 296 8.43 9.70 -13.86
CA VAL A 296 9.14 9.15 -12.70
C VAL A 296 10.63 9.45 -12.79
N ALA A 297 11.25 9.10 -13.93
CA ALA A 297 12.66 9.30 -14.18
C ALA A 297 13.08 10.76 -13.96
N LEU A 298 12.36 11.69 -14.58
CA LEU A 298 12.66 13.11 -14.47
C LEU A 298 12.51 13.62 -13.03
N THR A 299 11.43 13.23 -12.35
CA THR A 299 11.17 13.63 -10.95
C THR A 299 12.28 13.14 -10.03
N GLN A 300 12.70 11.88 -10.17
CA GLN A 300 13.74 11.27 -9.33
C GLN A 300 15.12 11.84 -9.63
N MET A 301 15.51 11.99 -10.90
CA MET A 301 16.79 12.61 -11.27
C MET A 301 16.92 14.04 -10.72
N TYR A 302 15.85 14.83 -10.78
CA TYR A 302 15.82 16.16 -10.16
C TYR A 302 15.96 16.08 -8.64
N ALA A 303 15.18 15.22 -7.99
CA ALA A 303 15.24 15.05 -6.53
C ALA A 303 16.65 14.62 -6.08
N ASP A 304 17.27 13.67 -6.77
CA ASP A 304 18.60 13.16 -6.47
C ASP A 304 19.68 14.24 -6.66
N HIS A 305 19.72 14.87 -7.84
CA HIS A 305 20.71 15.91 -8.16
C HIS A 305 20.68 17.07 -7.16
N PHE A 306 19.49 17.61 -6.87
CA PHE A 306 19.38 18.77 -5.99
C PHE A 306 19.52 18.40 -4.50
N ARG A 307 19.19 17.17 -4.10
CA ARG A 307 19.50 16.64 -2.77
C ARG A 307 21.01 16.58 -2.53
N GLU A 308 21.79 16.13 -3.52
CA GLU A 308 23.26 16.12 -3.45
C GLU A 308 23.85 17.53 -3.30
N LEU A 309 23.22 18.52 -3.92
CA LEU A 309 23.60 19.93 -3.79
C LEU A 309 23.08 20.62 -2.52
N GLY A 310 22.28 19.96 -1.69
CA GLY A 310 21.65 20.56 -0.50
C GLY A 310 20.62 21.65 -0.85
N VAL A 311 20.02 21.58 -2.05
CA VAL A 311 19.06 22.58 -2.55
C VAL A 311 17.63 22.11 -2.24
N ALA A 312 16.86 22.96 -1.56
CA ALA A 312 15.47 22.67 -1.23
C ALA A 312 14.57 22.55 -2.49
N PRO A 313 13.58 21.62 -2.52
CA PRO A 313 12.68 21.39 -3.65
C PRO A 313 12.08 22.63 -4.30
N VAL A 314 11.60 23.58 -3.47
CA VAL A 314 10.99 24.83 -3.93
C VAL A 314 11.85 25.64 -4.92
N LYS A 315 13.18 25.48 -4.88
CA LYS A 315 14.11 26.21 -5.75
C LYS A 315 14.19 25.65 -7.16
N TYR A 316 13.83 24.38 -7.39
CA TYR A 316 13.93 23.74 -8.70
C TYR A 316 12.59 23.25 -9.26
N LEU A 317 11.51 23.25 -8.46
CA LEU A 317 10.16 22.83 -8.89
C LEU A 317 9.70 23.50 -10.19
N GLY A 318 9.95 24.81 -10.35
CA GLY A 318 9.56 25.53 -11.56
C GLY A 318 10.28 25.05 -12.82
N LYS A 319 11.55 24.60 -12.71
CA LYS A 319 12.30 24.02 -13.83
C LYS A 319 11.79 22.61 -14.14
N LEU A 320 11.64 21.78 -13.10
CA LEU A 320 11.06 20.44 -13.21
C LEU A 320 9.69 20.46 -13.89
N MET A 321 8.80 21.38 -13.52
CA MET A 321 7.48 21.49 -14.15
C MET A 321 7.53 21.78 -15.65
N ARG A 322 8.44 22.66 -16.09
CA ARG A 322 8.62 22.95 -17.52
C ARG A 322 9.16 21.73 -18.28
N ASP A 323 10.08 21.00 -17.68
CA ASP A 323 10.62 19.79 -18.30
C ASP A 323 9.59 18.65 -18.32
N LEU A 324 8.74 18.54 -17.29
CA LEU A 324 7.61 17.61 -17.29
C LEU A 324 6.60 17.94 -18.39
N GLU A 325 6.27 19.22 -18.58
CA GLU A 325 5.43 19.67 -19.71
C GLU A 325 6.09 19.35 -21.06
N ARG A 326 7.41 19.51 -21.15
CA ARG A 326 8.17 19.13 -22.35
C ARG A 326 8.09 17.62 -22.61
N VAL A 327 8.18 16.77 -21.59
CA VAL A 327 8.03 15.30 -21.71
C VAL A 327 6.69 14.90 -22.35
N GLU A 328 5.62 15.64 -22.09
CA GLU A 328 4.31 15.38 -22.67
C GLU A 328 4.28 15.60 -24.19
N HIS A 329 5.01 16.60 -24.68
CA HIS A 329 4.91 17.09 -26.06
C HIS A 329 6.11 16.72 -26.96
N ASP A 330 7.28 16.45 -26.37
CA ASP A 330 8.53 16.16 -27.08
C ASP A 330 8.93 14.69 -26.88
N LYS A 331 8.60 13.85 -27.86
CA LYS A 331 8.95 12.41 -27.84
C LYS A 331 10.46 12.18 -27.79
N LYS A 332 11.28 13.04 -28.42
CA LYS A 332 12.74 12.88 -28.40
C LYS A 332 13.29 13.14 -27.00
N PHE A 333 12.80 14.21 -26.35
CA PHE A 333 13.15 14.50 -24.97
C PHE A 333 12.70 13.39 -24.01
N ARG A 334 11.49 12.84 -24.22
CA ARG A 334 11.01 11.69 -23.45
C ARG A 334 11.96 10.48 -23.54
N THR A 335 12.36 10.11 -24.75
CA THR A 335 13.30 9.00 -24.97
C THR A 335 14.64 9.30 -24.30
N TYR A 336 15.18 10.51 -24.46
CA TYR A 336 16.41 10.94 -23.81
C TYR A 336 16.35 10.81 -22.28
N VAL A 337 15.27 11.28 -21.63
CA VAL A 337 15.08 11.18 -20.18
C VAL A 337 15.07 9.72 -19.71
N VAL A 338 14.35 8.85 -20.43
CA VAL A 338 14.29 7.42 -20.12
C VAL A 338 15.67 6.76 -20.30
N ASP A 339 16.38 7.08 -21.37
CA ASP A 339 17.71 6.54 -21.65
C ASP A 339 18.71 6.97 -20.56
N CYS A 340 18.69 8.24 -20.14
CA CYS A 340 19.55 8.72 -19.04
C CYS A 340 19.28 7.97 -17.74
N TYR A 341 18.00 7.78 -17.40
CA TYR A 341 17.59 7.08 -16.18
C TYR A 341 17.96 5.60 -16.21
N ASP A 342 17.70 4.89 -17.31
CA ASP A 342 18.02 3.46 -17.43
C ASP A 342 19.53 3.18 -17.42
N ASN A 343 20.34 4.13 -17.89
CA ASN A 343 21.79 4.01 -17.92
C ASN A 343 22.49 4.64 -16.71
N GLU A 344 21.76 5.17 -15.72
CA GLU A 344 22.32 5.86 -14.54
C GLU A 344 23.23 7.05 -14.90
N HIS A 345 22.97 7.72 -16.02
CA HIS A 345 23.71 8.91 -16.44
C HIS A 345 22.96 10.16 -16.00
N ALA A 346 23.63 11.03 -15.23
CA ALA A 346 23.11 12.37 -14.96
C ALA A 346 23.15 13.20 -16.26
N PRO A 347 22.00 13.59 -16.82
CA PRO A 347 21.99 14.39 -18.04
C PRO A 347 22.51 15.80 -17.74
N SER A 348 23.69 16.15 -18.28
CA SER A 348 24.24 17.50 -18.19
C SER A 348 23.25 18.55 -18.70
N GLU A 349 22.53 18.24 -19.78
CA GLU A 349 21.53 19.12 -20.40
C GLU A 349 20.31 19.41 -19.52
N LEU A 350 19.98 18.58 -18.53
CA LEU A 350 18.84 18.86 -17.62
C LEU A 350 19.21 19.85 -16.51
N PHE A 351 20.49 19.94 -16.14
CA PHE A 351 20.92 20.69 -14.95
C PHE A 351 21.70 21.97 -15.29
N ASP A 352 22.13 22.13 -16.53
CA ASP A 352 22.70 23.38 -17.03
C ASP A 352 21.64 24.51 -16.99
N ASN A 353 22.06 25.70 -16.56
CA ASN A 353 21.24 26.92 -16.46
C ASN A 353 21.47 27.86 -17.64
#